data_AF-A0A822FX28-F1
#
_entry.id   AF-A0A822FX28-F1
#
_cell.length_a   1.000
_cell.length_b   1.000
_cell.length_c   1.000
_cell.angle_alpha   90.00
_cell.angle_beta   90.00
_cell.angle_gamma   90.00
#
_symmetry.space_group_name_H-M   'P 1'
#
loop_
_entity.id
_entity.type
_entity.pdbx_description
1 polymer ?
#
loop_
_entity_poly.entity_id
_entity_poly.type
_entity_poly.pdbx_seq_one_letter_code
_entity_poly.pdbx_strand_id
1 'polypeptide(L)'
;SRYPIELNKWHQCLIEIQSQKLSLILDQELPVISYELVSSNILWPRSFTFIGCLPNQYRSRNISIFEGFRGAIQKIILNNQSLNDIRRNSIEIYNITEYHGYPCQPNPCKLNRKCYQIELNNYTCIEELKQNGIS
;
A
#
# COMPACT_ATOMS: atom_id res chain seq x y z
N SER A 1 1.05 13.91 -1.53
CA SER A 1 2.19 13.98 -2.46
C SER A 1 2.06 15.25 -3.29
N ARG A 2 3.17 15.89 -3.64
CA ARG A 2 3.15 17.03 -4.58
C ARG A 2 2.99 16.57 -6.02
N TYR A 3 3.29 15.30 -6.30
CA TYR A 3 3.20 14.69 -7.61
C TYR A 3 2.37 13.39 -7.58
N PRO A 4 1.78 12.99 -8.72
CA PRO A 4 1.17 11.67 -8.84
C PRO A 4 2.18 10.57 -8.47
N ILE A 5 1.73 9.59 -7.70
CA ILE A 5 2.55 8.44 -7.34
C ILE A 5 2.63 7.50 -8.55
N GLU A 6 3.82 7.03 -8.88
CA GLU A 6 4.02 6.08 -9.97
C GLU A 6 3.44 4.70 -9.59
N LEU A 7 2.49 4.20 -10.38
CA LEU A 7 1.92 2.89 -10.10
C LEU A 7 2.91 1.78 -10.45
N ASN A 8 2.74 0.62 -9.81
CA ASN A 8 3.55 -0.57 -10.04
C ASN A 8 5.06 -0.37 -9.73
N LYS A 9 5.36 0.48 -8.76
CA LYS A 9 6.71 0.66 -8.21
C LYS A 9 6.70 0.65 -6.69
N TRP A 10 7.86 0.32 -6.13
CA TRP A 10 8.06 0.41 -4.69
C TRP A 10 8.29 1.86 -4.30
N HIS A 11 7.54 2.30 -3.30
CA HIS A 11 7.68 3.61 -2.68
C HIS A 11 8.04 3.45 -1.20
N GLN A 12 8.83 4.38 -0.68
CA GLN A 12 9.15 4.46 0.74
C GLN A 12 8.34 5.59 1.38
N CYS A 13 7.56 5.28 2.41
CA CYS A 13 6.84 6.30 3.18
C CYS A 13 7.38 6.35 4.60
N LEU A 14 7.76 7.55 5.05
CA LEU A 14 8.19 7.82 6.42
C LEU A 14 7.22 8.83 7.04
N ILE A 15 6.67 8.47 8.19
CA ILE A 15 5.77 9.31 8.98
C ILE A 15 6.44 9.57 10.32
N GLU A 16 6.64 10.83 10.68
CA GLU A 16 7.25 11.22 11.95
C GLU A 16 6.35 12.20 12.69
N ILE A 17 6.29 12.02 14.01
CA ILE A 17 5.60 12.95 14.91
C ILE A 17 6.64 13.52 15.87
N GLN A 18 6.86 14.83 15.80
CA GLN A 18 7.81 15.51 16.66
C GLN A 18 7.25 16.84 17.14
N SER A 19 7.22 17.06 18.46
CA SER A 19 6.88 18.36 19.06
C SER A 19 5.60 18.99 18.49
N GLN A 20 4.52 18.19 18.36
CA GLN A 20 3.22 18.58 17.80
C GLN A 20 3.21 18.84 16.27
N LYS A 21 4.22 18.36 15.56
CA LYS A 21 4.26 18.37 14.09
C LYS A 21 4.17 16.94 13.57
N LEU A 22 3.33 16.73 12.56
CA LEU A 22 3.27 15.48 11.80
C LEU A 22 3.93 15.74 10.44
N SER A 23 5.00 15.02 10.13
CA SER A 23 5.62 15.02 8.81
C SER A 23 5.36 13.70 8.09
N LEU A 24 5.01 13.80 6.80
CA LEU A 24 4.96 12.68 5.87
C LEU A 24 5.97 12.92 4.75
N ILE A 25 6.89 11.98 4.58
CA ILE A 25 7.92 11.97 3.54
C ILE A 25 7.64 10.77 2.64
N LEU A 26 7.48 11.02 1.34
CA LEU A 26 7.32 9.98 0.33
C LEU A 26 8.57 9.97 -0.55
N ASP A 27 9.20 8.82 -0.65
CA ASP A 27 10.47 8.59 -1.33
C ASP A 27 11.54 9.60 -0.89
N GLN A 28 12.06 10.39 -1.84
CA GLN A 28 13.05 11.44 -1.61
C GLN A 28 12.42 12.83 -1.77
N GLU A 29 11.09 12.94 -1.69
CA GLU A 29 10.38 14.21 -1.80
C GLU A 29 10.51 15.05 -0.52
N LEU A 30 10.28 16.36 -0.67
CA LEU A 30 10.18 17.27 0.46
C LEU A 30 8.97 16.92 1.35
N PRO A 31 9.12 16.92 2.69
CA PRO A 31 8.07 16.54 3.61
C PRO A 31 6.81 17.39 3.44
N VAL A 32 5.66 16.75 3.59
CA VAL A 32 4.37 17.42 3.83
C VAL A 32 4.19 17.49 5.34
N ILE A 33 4.02 18.70 5.88
CA ILE A 33 3.96 18.95 7.32
C ILE A 33 2.55 19.42 7.69
N SER A 34 1.95 18.75 8.67
CA SER A 34 0.76 19.24 9.36
C SER A 34 1.14 19.71 10.76
N TYR A 35 0.61 20.89 11.13
CA TYR A 35 0.78 21.52 12.43
C TYR A 35 -0.49 21.41 13.29
N GLU A 36 -1.52 20.72 12.81
CA GLU A 36 -2.83 20.60 13.45
C GLU A 36 -2.88 19.56 14.58
N LEU A 37 -1.75 19.09 15.13
CA LEU A 37 -1.77 18.23 16.30
C LEU A 37 -2.13 19.08 17.54
N VAL A 38 -3.43 19.18 17.82
CA VAL A 38 -4.00 19.89 18.96
C VAL A 38 -3.34 19.41 20.28
N SER A 39 -3.01 20.41 21.08
CA SER A 39 -2.35 20.42 22.40
C SER A 39 -2.39 19.13 23.23
N SER A 40 -1.20 18.73 23.67
CA SER A 40 -0.83 18.18 24.99
C SER A 40 -1.88 17.39 25.80
N ASN A 41 -1.51 16.15 26.15
CA ASN A 41 -2.12 15.24 27.14
C ASN A 41 -3.17 14.23 26.66
N ILE A 42 -3.17 13.86 25.38
CA ILE A 42 -3.87 12.63 24.97
C ILE A 42 -2.92 11.45 25.21
N LEU A 43 -3.01 10.85 26.39
CA LEU A 43 -2.65 9.45 26.58
C LEU A 43 -3.56 8.65 25.65
N TRP A 44 -3.03 8.17 24.51
CA TRP A 44 -3.77 7.23 23.65
C TRP A 44 -3.81 5.88 24.37
N PRO A 45 -4.89 5.52 25.09
CA PRO A 45 -4.92 4.29 25.84
C PRO A 45 -5.07 3.15 24.82
N ARG A 46 -4.04 2.29 24.70
CA ARG A 46 -4.03 1.14 23.77
C ARG A 46 -4.64 1.47 22.41
N SER A 47 -4.00 2.36 21.65
CA SER A 47 -4.39 2.60 20.26
C SER A 47 -4.04 1.37 19.41
N PHE A 48 -5.05 0.83 18.72
CA PHE A 48 -4.83 -0.16 17.67
C PHE A 48 -4.17 0.51 16.47
N THR A 49 -3.14 -0.11 15.91
CA THR A 49 -2.57 0.30 14.62
C THR A 49 -3.25 -0.49 13.51
N PHE A 50 -3.88 0.23 12.58
CA PHE A 50 -4.52 -0.35 11.41
C PHE A 50 -3.64 -0.14 10.18
N ILE A 51 -3.39 -1.22 9.43
CA ILE A 51 -2.58 -1.18 8.22
C ILE A 51 -3.45 -1.68 7.07
N GLY A 52 -3.48 -0.92 5.97
CA GLY A 52 -4.25 -1.25 4.78
C GLY A 52 -5.73 -0.86 4.83
N CYS A 53 -6.43 -0.98 5.96
CA CYS A 53 -7.83 -0.55 6.07
C CYS A 53 -8.20 -0.17 7.49
N LEU A 54 -9.09 0.83 7.65
CA LEU A 54 -9.69 1.19 8.93
C LEU A 54 -11.15 0.66 9.00
N PRO A 55 -11.49 -0.21 9.97
CA PRO A 55 -12.85 -0.70 10.11
C PRO A 55 -13.86 0.42 10.34
N ASN A 56 -15.08 0.26 9.81
CA ASN A 56 -16.12 1.29 9.84
C ASN A 56 -16.41 1.82 11.25
N GLN A 57 -16.38 0.95 12.27
CA GLN A 57 -16.62 1.31 13.67
C GLN A 57 -15.58 2.28 14.26
N TYR A 58 -14.38 2.35 13.67
CA TYR A 58 -13.30 3.25 14.10
C TYR A 58 -13.15 4.49 13.20
N ARG A 59 -14.03 4.66 12.20
CA ARG A 59 -13.95 5.78 11.25
C ARG A 59 -14.47 7.07 11.87
N SER A 60 -13.66 8.14 11.82
CA SER A 60 -14.11 9.49 12.17
C SER A 60 -14.78 10.17 10.97
N ARG A 61 -15.64 11.16 11.22
CA ARG A 61 -16.33 11.92 10.16
C ARG A 61 -15.39 12.67 9.21
N ASN A 62 -14.13 12.86 9.61
CA ASN A 62 -13.13 13.60 8.85
C ASN A 62 -12.34 12.71 7.87
N ILE A 63 -12.59 11.39 7.86
CA ILE A 63 -11.92 10.45 6.95
C ILE A 63 -12.77 10.28 5.69
N SER A 64 -12.24 10.73 4.55
CA SER A 64 -12.86 10.59 3.22
C SER A 64 -12.47 9.31 2.48
N ILE A 65 -11.63 8.46 3.09
CA ILE A 65 -11.17 7.20 2.50
C ILE A 65 -12.07 6.05 2.97
N PHE A 66 -12.75 5.42 2.01
CA PHE A 66 -13.70 4.33 2.26
C PHE A 66 -13.22 2.97 1.76
N GLU A 67 -12.27 2.96 0.83
CA GLU A 67 -11.69 1.74 0.30
C GLU A 67 -10.38 1.39 1.02
N GLY A 68 -10.16 0.09 1.24
CA GLY A 68 -8.90 -0.41 1.73
C GLY A 68 -7.81 -0.36 0.66
N PHE A 69 -6.56 -0.30 1.11
CA PHE A 69 -5.38 -0.39 0.27
C PHE A 69 -5.36 -1.71 -0.52
N ARG A 70 -5.12 -1.60 -1.84
CA ARG A 70 -4.92 -2.73 -2.74
C ARG A 70 -3.52 -2.63 -3.33
N GLY A 71 -2.59 -3.43 -2.83
CA GLY A 71 -1.20 -3.38 -3.23
C GLY A 71 -0.33 -4.26 -2.34
N ALA A 72 0.99 -4.14 -2.52
CA ALA A 72 1.96 -4.82 -1.68
C ALA A 72 2.59 -3.83 -0.68
N ILE A 73 2.74 -4.27 0.56
CA ILE A 73 3.47 -3.54 1.61
C ILE A 73 4.60 -4.46 2.07
N GLN A 74 5.80 -3.90 2.18
CA GLN A 74 6.94 -4.58 2.78
C GLN A 74 7.64 -3.67 3.79
N LYS A 75 8.42 -4.27 4.70
CA LYS A 75 9.30 -3.57 5.64
C LYS A 75 8.57 -2.49 6.45
N ILE A 76 7.68 -2.93 7.34
CA ILE A 76 6.98 -2.03 8.25
C ILE A 76 7.82 -1.83 9.51
N ILE A 77 8.18 -0.57 9.77
CA ILE A 77 8.91 -0.18 10.98
C ILE A 77 8.00 0.77 11.75
N LEU A 78 7.59 0.37 12.95
CA LEU A 78 6.74 1.15 13.82
C LEU A 78 7.51 1.51 15.08
N ASN A 79 7.74 2.80 15.34
CA ASN A 79 8.47 3.29 16.51
C ASN A 79 9.81 2.55 16.74
N ASN A 80 10.62 2.44 15.68
CA ASN A 80 11.90 1.72 15.65
C ASN A 80 11.84 0.20 15.86
N GLN A 81 10.65 -0.41 15.82
CA GLN A 81 10.47 -1.86 15.85
C GLN A 81 10.07 -2.37 14.47
N SER A 82 10.85 -3.29 13.91
CA SER A 82 10.48 -3.98 12.67
C SER A 82 9.35 -4.96 12.95
N LEU A 83 8.21 -4.75 12.30
CA LEU A 83 7.09 -5.70 12.31
C LEU A 83 7.38 -6.77 11.27
N ASN A 84 8.18 -7.76 11.67
CA ASN A 84 8.45 -8.94 10.86
C ASN A 84 7.21 -9.84 10.87
N ASP A 85 6.88 -10.48 9.74
CA ASP A 85 5.72 -11.36 9.60
C ASP A 85 4.43 -10.78 10.22
N ILE A 86 3.86 -9.78 9.54
CA ILE A 86 2.62 -9.08 9.94
C ILE A 86 1.50 -10.10 10.21
N ARG A 87 1.52 -11.26 9.52
CA ARG A 87 0.50 -12.29 9.69
C ARG A 87 0.50 -12.93 11.08
N ARG A 88 1.63 -12.92 11.78
CA ARG A 88 1.76 -13.45 13.15
C ARG A 88 1.60 -12.39 14.22
N ASN A 89 1.95 -11.14 13.91
CA ASN A 89 1.99 -10.05 14.87
C ASN A 89 0.70 -9.19 14.88
N SER A 90 -0.24 -9.44 13.97
CA SER A 90 -1.53 -8.75 13.94
C SER A 90 -2.57 -9.41 14.84
N ILE A 91 -3.41 -8.58 15.45
CA ILE A 91 -4.58 -9.02 16.23
C ILE A 91 -5.67 -9.56 15.29
N GLU A 92 -5.86 -8.90 14.14
CA GLU A 92 -6.82 -9.29 13.10
C GLU A 92 -6.23 -9.09 11.71
N ILE A 93 -6.58 -9.97 10.77
CA ILE A 93 -6.09 -9.98 9.38
C ILE A 93 -7.24 -10.37 8.46
N TYR A 94 -7.39 -9.65 7.35
CA TYR A 94 -8.40 -9.91 6.33
C TYR A 94 -7.80 -9.83 4.94
N ASN A 95 -7.98 -10.87 4.11
CA ASN A 95 -7.57 -10.91 2.70
C ASN A 95 -6.10 -10.53 2.44
N ILE A 96 -5.19 -10.87 3.37
CA ILE A 96 -3.75 -10.66 3.19
C ILE A 96 -3.12 -11.95 2.64
N THR A 97 -2.37 -11.82 1.56
CA THR A 97 -1.58 -12.90 0.96
C THR A 97 -0.15 -12.43 0.74
N GLU A 98 0.78 -13.38 0.56
CA GLU A 98 2.17 -13.05 0.23
C GLU A 98 2.24 -12.50 -1.20
N TYR A 99 3.07 -11.46 -1.39
CA TYR A 99 3.33 -10.89 -2.69
C TYR A 99 4.60 -11.50 -3.28
N HIS A 100 4.47 -12.24 -4.38
CA HIS A 100 5.59 -12.93 -5.03
C HIS A 100 6.14 -12.19 -6.25
N GLY A 101 5.73 -10.92 -6.44
CA GLY A 101 6.11 -10.13 -7.61
C GLY A 101 5.05 -10.14 -8.70
N TYR A 102 5.37 -9.52 -9.83
CA TYR A 102 4.43 -9.38 -10.94
C TYR A 102 4.14 -10.74 -11.58
N PRO A 103 2.86 -11.12 -11.73
CA PRO A 103 2.51 -12.45 -12.21
C PRO A 103 2.96 -12.73 -13.65
N CYS A 104 3.27 -11.69 -14.43
CA CYS A 104 3.76 -11.81 -15.81
C CYS A 104 5.29 -11.86 -15.94
N GLN A 105 6.05 -11.94 -14.85
CA GLN A 105 7.51 -11.97 -14.87
C GLN A 105 8.09 -13.09 -13.97
N PRO A 106 8.66 -14.17 -14.54
CA PRO A 106 8.74 -14.48 -15.98
C PRO A 106 7.36 -14.75 -16.58
N ASN A 107 7.18 -14.60 -17.90
CA ASN A 107 5.89 -14.81 -18.55
C ASN A 107 5.39 -16.26 -18.30
N PRO A 108 4.28 -16.45 -17.57
CA PRO A 108 3.78 -17.78 -17.20
C PRO A 108 2.95 -18.43 -18.31
N CYS A 109 2.64 -17.71 -19.39
CA CYS A 109 1.78 -18.19 -20.46
C CYS A 109 2.50 -19.18 -21.39
N LYS A 110 1.75 -20.17 -21.91
CA LYS A 110 2.23 -21.09 -22.94
C LYS A 110 2.49 -20.34 -24.27
N LEU A 111 3.33 -20.93 -25.13
CA LEU A 111 3.79 -20.39 -26.42
C LEU A 111 2.71 -19.59 -27.18
N ASN A 112 3.10 -18.44 -27.73
CA ASN A 112 2.27 -17.49 -28.50
C ASN A 112 1.09 -16.81 -27.75
N ARG A 113 1.04 -16.90 -26.41
CA ARG A 113 0.10 -16.11 -25.61
C ARG A 113 0.81 -14.97 -24.89
N LYS A 114 0.17 -13.80 -24.87
CA LYS A 114 0.62 -12.65 -24.08
C LYS A 114 -0.01 -12.70 -22.69
N CYS A 115 0.81 -12.42 -21.69
CA CYS A 115 0.37 -12.28 -20.31
C CYS A 115 -0.12 -10.86 -20.05
N TYR A 116 -1.31 -10.74 -19.49
CA TYR A 116 -1.89 -9.48 -19.04
C TYR A 116 -2.21 -9.61 -17.56
N GLN A 117 -1.63 -8.72 -16.77
CA GLN A 117 -1.94 -8.63 -15.36
C GLN A 117 -3.33 -8.02 -15.17
N ILE A 118 -4.17 -8.67 -14.37
CA ILE A 118 -5.54 -8.22 -14.08
C ILE A 118 -5.70 -7.74 -12.63
N GLU A 119 -4.89 -8.28 -11.71
CA GLU A 119 -4.82 -7.84 -10.30
C GLU A 119 -3.38 -7.92 -9.80
N LEU A 120 -3.14 -7.58 -8.52
CA LEU A 120 -1.79 -7.57 -7.95
C LEU A 120 -1.05 -8.91 -8.12
N ASN A 121 -1.74 -10.03 -7.87
CA ASN A 121 -1.19 -11.39 -7.93
C ASN A 121 -1.81 -12.26 -9.03
N ASN A 122 -2.59 -11.66 -9.95
CA ASN A 122 -3.40 -12.41 -10.91
C ASN A 122 -3.17 -11.94 -12.35
N TYR A 123 -3.26 -12.88 -13.29
CA TYR A 123 -3.01 -12.67 -14.70
C TYR A 123 -3.96 -13.47 -15.57
N THR A 124 -4.10 -13.01 -16.81
CA THR A 124 -4.75 -13.76 -17.88
C THR A 124 -3.78 -13.94 -19.05
N CYS A 125 -3.93 -15.04 -19.77
CA CYS A 125 -3.20 -15.29 -21.01
C CYS A 125 -4.17 -15.13 -22.16
N ILE A 126 -3.89 -14.26 -23.12
CA ILE A 126 -4.70 -14.13 -24.33
C ILE A 126 -3.85 -14.46 -25.56
N GLU A 127 -4.50 -15.03 -26.57
CA GLU A 127 -3.89 -15.20 -27.88
C GLU A 127 -3.74 -13.82 -28.53
N GLU A 128 -2.55 -13.53 -29.05
CA GLU A 128 -2.44 -12.40 -29.97
C GLU A 128 -3.11 -12.81 -31.26
N LEU A 129 -4.31 -12.27 -31.50
CA LEU A 129 -4.83 -12.19 -32.86
C LEU A 129 -3.81 -11.38 -33.65
N LYS A 130 -3.05 -12.04 -34.53
CA LYS A 130 -2.35 -11.35 -35.61
C LYS A 130 -3.43 -10.52 -36.31
N GLN A 131 -3.35 -9.19 -36.21
CA GLN A 131 -4.05 -8.34 -37.16
C GLN A 131 -3.42 -8.68 -38.50
N ASN A 132 -4.04 -9.63 -39.22
CA ASN A 132 -3.72 -9.88 -40.60
C ASN A 132 -3.90 -8.55 -41.33
N GLY A 133 -2.83 -8.12 -41.99
CA GLY A 133 -2.67 -6.76 -42.48
C GLY A 133 -3.88 -6.24 -43.24
N ILE A 134 -4.14 -4.95 -43.04
CA ILE A 134 -4.66 -4.11 -44.10
C ILE A 134 -3.46 -3.28 -44.54
N SER A 135 -2.77 -3.81 -45.55
CA SER A 135 -1.92 -3.06 -46.48
C SER A 135 -2.74 -2.02 -47.22
#